data_AF-A0A161SJY6-F1
#
_entry.id   AF-A0A161SJY6-F1
#
_cell.length_a   1.000
_cell.length_b   1.000
_cell.length_c   1.000
_cell.angle_alpha   90.00
_cell.angle_beta   90.00
_cell.angle_gamma   90.00
#
_symmetry.space_group_name_H-M   'P 1'
#
loop_
_entity.id
_entity.type
_entity.pdbx_description
1 polymer ?
#
loop_
_entity_poly.entity_id
_entity_poly.type
_entity_poly.pdbx_seq_one_letter_code
_entity_poly.pdbx_strand_id
1 'polypeptide(L)'
;MTGQSAPSSHASIGDEPGRPRIGASSVRDLGSGGAPLPEIVEAPDRQRPWWLHPAFLVSVITTFLALAAAAAWWIVSMVTDDSVKVTGLTIRSETGNIVLHWDGPDADYALYQVSGGGEVTDLSQMVRGTSAWIFSAAALYDDSSCFVVRPASRTEAVSLDAASLQAQNGAAACVVDAQ
;
A
#
# COMPACT_ATOMS: atom_id res chain seq x y z
N MET A 1 69.37 -43.50 -65.78
CA MET A 1 68.43 -44.09 -64.82
C MET A 1 67.05 -43.55 -65.14
N THR A 2 66.19 -44.36 -65.76
CA THR A 2 64.82 -44.00 -66.17
C THR A 2 63.86 -44.33 -65.03
N GLY A 3 63.09 -43.35 -64.57
CA GLY A 3 62.02 -43.52 -63.58
C GLY A 3 60.67 -43.16 -64.21
N GLN A 4 59.85 -44.16 -64.44
CA GLN A 4 58.47 -44.08 -64.90
C GLN A 4 57.55 -43.84 -63.69
N SER A 5 56.64 -42.86 -63.74
CA SER A 5 55.53 -42.73 -62.78
C SER A 5 54.18 -42.77 -63.50
N ALA A 6 53.33 -43.66 -63.00
CA ALA A 6 52.03 -44.05 -63.52
C ALA A 6 50.93 -42.97 -63.32
N PRO A 7 49.85 -42.98 -64.11
CA PRO A 7 48.69 -42.12 -63.88
C PRO A 7 47.90 -42.59 -62.66
N SER A 8 47.69 -41.70 -61.69
CA SER A 8 46.82 -41.94 -60.54
C SER A 8 45.34 -41.93 -60.98
N SER A 9 44.67 -43.06 -60.84
CA SER A 9 43.24 -43.21 -61.08
C SER A 9 42.45 -42.48 -60.00
N HIS A 10 41.64 -41.50 -60.37
CA HIS A 10 40.69 -40.87 -59.45
C HIS A 10 39.54 -41.83 -59.13
N ALA A 11 39.38 -42.16 -57.85
CA ALA A 11 38.23 -42.93 -57.37
C ALA A 11 36.97 -42.05 -57.40
N SER A 12 36.04 -42.35 -58.31
CA SER A 12 34.71 -41.73 -58.33
C SER A 12 33.81 -42.40 -57.29
N ILE A 13 33.61 -41.73 -56.15
CA ILE A 13 32.67 -42.16 -55.12
C ILE A 13 31.31 -41.51 -55.40
N GLY A 14 30.23 -42.30 -55.43
CA GLY A 14 28.86 -41.80 -55.51
C GLY A 14 28.11 -42.03 -56.83
N ASP A 15 28.45 -43.07 -57.59
CA ASP A 15 27.79 -43.39 -58.88
C ASP A 15 26.67 -44.44 -58.76
N GLU A 16 25.82 -44.29 -57.74
CA GLU A 16 24.63 -45.13 -57.53
C GLU A 16 23.34 -44.35 -57.87
N PRO A 17 22.36 -44.97 -58.56
CA PRO A 17 21.10 -44.31 -58.89
C PRO A 17 20.32 -43.94 -57.61
N GLY A 18 20.02 -42.65 -57.42
CA GLY A 18 19.15 -42.15 -56.34
C GLY A 18 19.84 -41.43 -55.18
N ARG A 19 21.16 -41.16 -55.24
CA ARG A 19 21.85 -40.30 -54.25
C ARG A 19 22.30 -38.96 -54.85
N PRO A 20 22.25 -37.85 -54.09
CA PRO A 20 22.75 -36.56 -54.55
C PRO A 20 24.28 -36.62 -54.72
N ARG A 21 24.75 -36.38 -55.93
CA ARG A 21 26.18 -36.33 -56.27
C ARG A 21 26.79 -35.05 -55.67
N ILE A 22 27.78 -35.22 -54.80
CA ILE A 22 28.64 -34.12 -54.35
C ILE A 22 29.63 -33.86 -55.48
N GLY A 23 29.26 -32.98 -56.40
CA GLY A 23 30.11 -32.55 -57.50
C GLY A 23 31.37 -31.89 -56.95
N ALA A 24 32.52 -32.38 -57.39
CA ALA A 24 33.83 -31.80 -57.13
C ALA A 24 33.91 -30.40 -57.76
N SER A 25 33.49 -29.38 -57.01
CA SER A 25 33.74 -27.98 -57.35
C SER A 25 35.17 -27.63 -56.94
N SER A 26 36.05 -27.56 -57.95
CA SER A 26 37.39 -26.94 -57.95
C SER A 26 38.33 -27.33 -56.81
N VAL A 27 39.35 -28.13 -57.17
CA VAL A 27 40.60 -28.27 -56.41
C VAL A 27 41.15 -26.87 -56.14
N ARG A 28 41.09 -26.44 -54.88
CA ARG A 28 41.65 -25.18 -54.41
C ARG A 28 43.12 -25.43 -54.10
N ASP A 29 44.01 -24.75 -54.83
CA ASP A 29 45.45 -24.78 -54.60
C ASP A 29 45.75 -24.45 -53.13
N LEU A 30 46.36 -25.40 -52.41
CA LEU A 30 46.97 -25.18 -51.10
C LEU A 30 48.30 -24.46 -51.30
N GLY A 31 48.22 -23.21 -51.77
CA GLY A 31 49.33 -22.27 -51.76
C GLY A 31 49.61 -21.85 -50.32
N SER A 32 50.76 -22.28 -49.79
CA SER A 32 51.34 -21.76 -48.56
C SER A 32 51.65 -20.27 -48.72
N GLY A 33 50.70 -19.43 -48.37
CA GLY A 33 50.85 -17.98 -48.32
C GLY A 33 50.04 -17.47 -47.14
N GLY A 34 50.68 -17.41 -45.97
CA GLY A 34 50.10 -16.85 -44.76
C GLY A 34 49.79 -15.36 -44.96
N ALA A 35 48.58 -15.06 -45.38
CA ALA A 35 47.97 -13.77 -45.12
C ALA A 35 47.35 -13.86 -43.71
N PRO A 36 47.80 -13.08 -42.72
CA PRO A 36 47.14 -13.04 -41.43
C PRO A 36 45.67 -12.64 -41.66
N LEU A 37 44.74 -13.43 -41.14
CA LEU A 37 43.34 -13.04 -41.12
C LEU A 37 43.26 -11.68 -40.43
N PRO A 38 42.58 -10.67 -41.03
CA PRO A 38 42.38 -9.41 -40.36
C PRO A 38 41.72 -9.70 -39.02
N GLU A 39 42.32 -9.15 -37.98
CA GLU A 39 41.85 -9.28 -36.60
C GLU A 39 40.34 -9.12 -36.60
N ILE A 40 39.62 -10.10 -36.04
CA ILE A 40 38.20 -9.99 -35.81
C ILE A 40 38.04 -8.74 -34.96
N VAL A 41 37.68 -7.63 -35.58
CA VAL A 41 37.18 -6.46 -34.88
C VAL A 41 35.93 -6.98 -34.20
N GLU A 42 36.05 -7.27 -32.90
CA GLU A 42 34.96 -7.58 -32.00
C GLU A 42 33.81 -6.65 -32.37
N ALA A 43 32.74 -7.22 -32.92
CA ALA A 43 31.59 -6.43 -33.35
C ALA A 43 31.13 -5.66 -32.10
N PRO A 44 31.07 -4.32 -32.12
CA PRO A 44 30.78 -3.56 -30.92
C PRO A 44 29.46 -4.07 -30.35
N ASP A 45 29.52 -4.60 -29.12
CA ASP A 45 28.34 -5.05 -28.40
C ASP A 45 27.36 -3.88 -28.37
N ARG A 46 26.31 -3.98 -29.18
CA ARG A 46 25.21 -3.02 -29.14
C ARG A 46 24.54 -3.23 -27.80
N GLN A 47 24.94 -2.44 -26.81
CA GLN A 47 24.22 -2.29 -25.56
C GLN A 47 22.81 -1.81 -25.91
N ARG A 48 21.88 -2.76 -26.01
CA ARG A 48 20.47 -2.42 -26.14
C ARG A 48 20.07 -1.73 -24.84
N PRO A 49 19.48 -0.52 -24.89
CA PRO A 49 19.06 0.16 -23.68
C PRO A 49 18.08 -0.74 -22.92
N TRP A 50 18.38 -1.02 -21.65
CA TRP A 50 17.59 -1.95 -20.86
C TRP A 50 16.12 -1.50 -20.68
N TRP A 51 15.87 -0.21 -20.93
CA TRP A 51 14.58 0.48 -20.95
C TRP A 51 13.66 0.06 -22.12
N LEU A 52 14.20 -0.57 -23.16
CA LEU A 52 13.42 -1.08 -24.30
C LEU A 52 12.92 -2.52 -24.11
N HIS A 53 13.26 -3.17 -22.99
CA HIS A 53 12.68 -4.47 -22.67
C HIS A 53 11.23 -4.28 -22.17
N PRO A 54 10.22 -4.86 -22.84
CA PRO A 54 8.82 -4.69 -22.43
C PRO A 54 8.57 -5.17 -21.00
N ALA A 55 9.30 -6.20 -20.55
CA ALA A 55 9.25 -6.69 -19.18
C ALA A 55 9.72 -5.66 -18.14
N PHE A 56 10.71 -4.83 -18.47
CA PHE A 56 11.20 -3.78 -17.57
C PHE A 56 10.16 -2.67 -17.39
N LEU A 57 9.55 -2.22 -18.49
CA LEU A 57 8.47 -1.22 -18.46
C LEU A 57 7.28 -1.69 -17.63
N VAL A 58 6.84 -2.94 -17.85
CA VAL A 58 5.73 -3.52 -17.08
C VAL A 58 6.08 -3.53 -15.59
N SER A 59 7.27 -4.02 -15.23
CA SER A 59 7.72 -4.08 -13.82
C SER A 59 7.72 -2.70 -13.14
N VAL A 60 8.28 -1.68 -13.80
CA VAL A 60 8.31 -0.31 -13.28
C VAL A 60 6.90 0.24 -13.09
N ILE A 61 6.03 0.08 -14.09
CA ILE A 61 4.64 0.55 -14.01
C ILE A 61 3.88 -0.16 -12.89
N THR A 62 3.99 -1.49 -12.80
CA THR A 62 3.32 -2.26 -11.74
C THR A 62 3.84 -1.89 -10.35
N THR A 63 5.13 -1.64 -10.21
CA THR A 63 5.72 -1.19 -8.94
C THR A 63 5.15 0.17 -8.55
N PHE A 64 5.08 1.10 -9.50
CA PHE A 64 4.52 2.42 -9.24
C PHE A 64 3.04 2.36 -8.87
N LEU A 65 2.25 1.56 -9.58
CA LEU A 65 0.83 1.35 -9.26
C LEU A 65 0.63 0.69 -7.90
N ALA A 66 1.46 -0.30 -7.55
CA ALA A 66 1.41 -0.94 -6.23
C ALA A 66 1.69 0.06 -5.10
N LEU A 67 2.71 0.91 -5.26
CA LEU A 67 3.03 1.96 -4.29
C LEU A 67 1.92 3.01 -4.20
N ALA A 68 1.35 3.43 -5.32
CA ALA A 68 0.23 4.38 -5.35
C ALA A 68 -1.02 3.80 -4.66
N ALA A 69 -1.33 2.52 -4.92
CA ALA A 69 -2.43 1.84 -4.26
C ALA A 69 -2.20 1.70 -2.75
N ALA A 70 -0.98 1.36 -2.32
CA ALA A 70 -0.63 1.29 -0.90
C ALA A 70 -0.73 2.65 -0.21
N ALA A 71 -0.27 3.72 -0.85
CA ALA A 71 -0.38 5.08 -0.33
C ALA A 71 -1.85 5.53 -0.23
N ALA A 72 -2.66 5.27 -1.26
CA ALA A 72 -4.09 5.55 -1.24
C ALA A 72 -4.80 4.77 -0.13
N TRP A 73 -4.50 3.48 0.01
CA TRP A 73 -5.03 2.64 1.09
C TRP A 73 -4.67 3.20 2.47
N TRP A 74 -3.42 3.62 2.67
CA TRP A 74 -2.98 4.18 3.94
C TRP A 74 -3.70 5.49 4.29
N ILE A 75 -3.92 6.37 3.31
CA ILE A 75 -4.70 7.60 3.49
C ILE A 75 -6.15 7.28 3.86
N VAL A 76 -6.78 6.35 3.14
CA VAL A 76 -8.14 5.91 3.45
C VAL A 76 -8.18 5.34 4.87
N SER A 77 -7.25 4.47 5.23
CA SER A 77 -7.15 3.89 6.57
C SER A 77 -7.01 4.94 7.67
N MET A 78 -6.27 6.02 7.45
CA MET A 78 -6.15 7.11 8.44
C MET A 78 -7.44 7.92 8.56
N VAL A 79 -8.15 8.13 7.45
CA VAL A 79 -9.38 8.94 7.42
C VAL A 79 -10.58 8.15 7.93
N THR A 80 -10.61 6.84 7.67
CA THR A 80 -11.70 5.93 8.07
C THR A 80 -11.33 5.08 9.27
N ASP A 81 -10.37 5.51 10.09
CA ASP A 81 -10.00 4.77 11.30
C ASP A 81 -11.13 4.88 12.34
N ASP A 82 -12.05 3.93 12.29
CA ASP A 82 -13.17 3.81 13.22
C ASP A 82 -12.83 2.88 14.40
N SER A 83 -11.54 2.55 14.61
CA SER A 83 -11.11 1.69 15.71
C SER A 83 -11.41 2.29 17.09
N VAL A 84 -11.34 3.61 17.21
CA VAL A 84 -11.72 4.34 18.42
C VAL A 84 -13.17 4.76 18.30
N LYS A 85 -14.05 3.99 18.95
CA LYS A 85 -15.48 4.26 19.01
C LYS A 85 -16.00 4.12 20.42
N VAL A 86 -16.86 5.07 20.79
CA VAL A 86 -17.65 4.99 22.01
C VAL A 86 -18.98 4.30 21.70
N THR A 87 -19.23 3.16 22.35
CA THR A 87 -20.47 2.39 22.13
C THR A 87 -21.60 2.76 23.09
N GLY A 88 -21.25 3.33 24.25
CA GLY A 88 -22.21 3.76 25.26
C GLY A 88 -21.59 4.77 26.20
N LEU A 89 -22.40 5.69 26.68
CA LEU A 89 -22.08 6.63 27.75
C LEU A 89 -23.12 6.44 28.86
N THR A 90 -22.65 6.24 30.08
CA THR A 90 -23.48 6.07 31.27
C THR A 90 -23.13 7.13 32.29
N ILE A 91 -24.16 7.71 32.90
CA ILE A 91 -24.02 8.65 34.01
C ILE A 91 -24.35 7.91 35.30
N ARG A 92 -23.49 8.03 36.31
CA ARG A 92 -23.75 7.52 37.66
C ARG A 92 -23.73 8.67 38.65
N SER A 93 -24.79 8.84 39.42
CA SER A 93 -24.83 9.82 40.51
C SER A 93 -24.18 9.24 41.77
N GLU A 94 -23.16 9.92 42.30
CA GLU A 94 -22.48 9.55 43.55
C GLU A 94 -22.43 10.76 44.49
N THR A 95 -23.18 10.74 45.59
CA THR A 95 -23.13 11.70 46.72
C THR A 95 -22.71 13.14 46.35
N GLY A 96 -23.51 13.81 45.51
CA GLY A 96 -23.26 15.19 45.08
C GLY A 96 -22.32 15.36 43.89
N ASN A 97 -21.90 14.27 43.25
CA ASN A 97 -21.11 14.26 42.02
C ASN A 97 -21.78 13.37 40.99
N ILE A 98 -21.43 13.55 39.73
CA ILE A 98 -21.71 12.58 38.69
C ILE A 98 -20.40 12.02 38.15
N VAL A 99 -20.42 10.71 37.91
CA VAL A 99 -19.33 9.98 37.27
C VAL A 99 -19.85 9.52 35.92
N LEU A 100 -19.18 9.99 34.88
CA LEU A 100 -19.41 9.57 33.50
C LEU A 100 -18.50 8.40 33.21
N HIS A 101 -19.08 7.33 32.65
CA HIS A 101 -18.35 6.16 32.18
C HIS A 101 -18.75 5.84 30.75
N TRP A 102 -17.77 5.52 29.91
CA TRP A 102 -18.05 5.12 28.54
C TRP A 102 -17.24 3.90 28.12
N ASP A 103 -17.78 3.17 27.16
CA ASP A 103 -17.16 1.98 26.61
C ASP A 103 -16.35 2.34 25.36
N GLY A 104 -15.05 2.07 25.38
CA GLY A 104 -14.14 2.29 24.25
C GLY A 104 -12.72 1.80 24.56
N PRO A 105 -11.84 1.72 23.54
CA PRO A 105 -10.44 1.39 23.75
C PRO A 105 -9.70 2.47 24.56
N ASP A 106 -8.50 2.15 25.05
CA ASP A 106 -7.62 3.13 25.68
C ASP A 106 -7.10 4.11 24.60
N ALA A 107 -7.66 5.32 24.58
CA ALA A 107 -7.42 6.34 23.58
C ALA A 107 -7.76 7.72 24.15
N ASP A 108 -7.40 8.77 23.40
CA ASP A 108 -7.74 10.14 23.77
C ASP A 108 -9.20 10.45 23.41
N TYR A 109 -9.97 10.89 24.40
CA TYR A 109 -11.38 11.28 24.25
C TYR A 109 -11.57 12.76 24.53
N ALA A 110 -12.47 13.37 23.76
CA ALA A 110 -13.01 14.69 24.02
C ALA A 110 -14.38 14.54 24.68
N LEU A 111 -14.62 15.33 25.73
CA LEU A 111 -15.87 15.35 26.48
C LEU A 111 -16.47 16.74 26.42
N TYR A 112 -17.75 16.81 26.06
CA TYR A 112 -18.50 18.05 25.97
C TYR A 112 -19.76 17.95 26.82
N GLN A 113 -20.15 19.07 27.40
CA GLN A 113 -21.49 19.27 27.95
C GLN A 113 -22.28 20.15 27.00
N VAL A 114 -23.53 19.78 26.76
CA VAL A 114 -24.51 20.52 25.96
C VAL A 114 -25.64 20.91 26.90
N SER A 115 -25.85 22.21 27.10
CA SER A 115 -26.95 22.69 27.93
C SER A 115 -28.29 22.52 27.23
N GLY A 116 -29.41 22.61 27.96
CA GLY A 116 -30.74 22.61 27.35
C GLY A 116 -30.99 23.74 26.34
N GLY A 117 -30.18 24.81 26.40
CA GLY A 117 -30.17 25.90 25.41
C GLY A 117 -29.29 25.65 24.18
N GLY A 118 -28.58 24.52 24.13
CA GLY A 118 -27.67 24.15 23.04
C GLY A 118 -26.27 24.75 23.14
N GLU A 119 -25.92 25.39 24.26
CA GLU A 119 -24.56 25.85 24.52
C GLU A 119 -23.64 24.66 24.77
N VAL A 120 -22.47 24.67 24.14
CA VAL A 120 -21.50 23.57 24.23
C VAL A 120 -20.29 24.02 25.06
N THR A 121 -20.04 23.31 26.16
CA THR A 121 -18.88 23.52 27.03
C THR A 121 -17.90 22.37 26.87
N ASP A 122 -16.62 22.69 26.66
CA ASP A 122 -15.55 21.68 26.60
C ASP A 122 -15.10 21.27 28.01
N LEU A 123 -15.24 19.98 28.31
CA LEU A 123 -14.86 19.34 29.57
C LEU A 123 -13.75 18.31 29.39
N SER A 124 -13.08 18.28 28.23
CA SER A 124 -12.08 17.26 27.87
C SER A 124 -10.92 17.18 28.89
N GLN A 125 -10.60 18.28 29.56
CA GLN A 125 -9.62 18.35 30.65
C GLN A 125 -9.94 17.46 31.88
N MET A 126 -11.22 17.08 32.04
CA MET A 126 -11.70 16.24 33.14
C MET A 126 -11.65 14.75 32.81
N VAL A 127 -11.35 14.39 31.57
CA VAL A 127 -11.26 13.00 31.12
C VAL A 127 -10.08 12.29 31.80
N ARG A 128 -10.36 11.09 32.30
CA ARG A 128 -9.41 10.18 32.95
C ARG A 128 -9.67 8.76 32.42
N GLY A 129 -8.92 8.39 31.36
CA GLY A 129 -9.15 7.15 30.63
C GLY A 129 -10.56 7.14 30.02
N THR A 130 -11.37 6.14 30.39
CA THR A 130 -12.75 5.98 29.94
C THR A 130 -13.80 6.51 30.93
N SER A 131 -13.39 7.46 31.78
CA SER A 131 -14.27 8.06 32.77
C SER A 131 -14.02 9.56 32.97
N ALA A 132 -15.01 10.28 33.47
CA ALA A 132 -14.86 11.66 33.90
C ALA A 132 -15.68 11.93 35.16
N TRP A 133 -15.12 12.71 36.07
CA TRP A 133 -15.74 13.07 37.35
C TRP A 133 -16.15 14.53 37.32
N ILE A 134 -17.43 14.80 37.55
CA ILE A 134 -17.97 16.16 37.53
C ILE A 134 -18.63 16.45 38.88
N PHE A 135 -18.05 17.40 39.61
CA PHE A 135 -18.55 17.85 40.91
C PHE A 135 -19.74 18.79 40.72
N SER A 136 -20.85 18.57 41.44
CA SER A 136 -22.02 19.46 41.35
C SER A 136 -21.71 20.90 41.79
N ALA A 137 -20.76 21.08 42.71
CA ALA A 137 -20.31 22.39 43.20
C ALA A 137 -19.72 23.28 42.10
N ALA A 138 -19.29 22.70 40.97
CA ALA A 138 -18.76 23.45 39.84
C ALA A 138 -19.85 24.06 38.94
N ALA A 139 -21.14 23.74 39.18
CA ALA A 139 -22.28 24.21 38.40
C ALA A 139 -22.13 24.01 36.87
N LEU A 140 -21.44 22.93 36.47
CA LEU A 140 -21.14 22.60 35.06
C LEU A 140 -22.28 21.85 34.37
N TYR A 141 -23.32 21.46 35.10
CA TYR A 141 -24.48 20.78 34.57
C TYR A 141 -25.72 21.10 35.40
N ASP A 142 -26.87 20.98 34.75
CA ASP A 142 -28.19 21.00 35.36
C ASP A 142 -28.96 19.76 34.89
N ASP A 143 -30.21 19.62 35.31
CA ASP A 143 -31.04 18.48 34.92
C ASP A 143 -31.26 18.40 33.41
N SER A 144 -31.23 19.53 32.68
CA SER A 144 -31.40 19.60 31.22
C SER A 144 -30.12 19.37 30.43
N SER A 145 -28.97 19.22 31.09
CA SER A 145 -27.69 19.00 30.44
C SER A 145 -27.56 17.60 29.84
N CYS A 146 -26.91 17.54 28.68
CA CYS A 146 -26.46 16.29 28.06
C CYS A 146 -24.95 16.29 27.92
N PHE A 147 -24.33 15.12 28.08
CA PHE A 147 -22.91 14.92 27.87
C PHE A 147 -22.69 14.19 26.57
N VAL A 148 -21.67 14.61 25.81
CA VAL A 148 -21.25 13.98 24.57
C VAL A 148 -19.79 13.63 24.72
N VAL A 149 -19.46 12.36 24.48
CA VAL A 149 -18.08 11.88 24.42
C VAL A 149 -17.78 11.37 23.03
N ARG A 150 -16.61 11.70 22.49
CA ARG A 150 -16.14 11.26 21.18
C ARG A 150 -14.61 11.16 21.15
N PRO A 151 -14.01 10.47 20.18
CA PRO A 151 -12.55 10.48 20.02
C PRO A 151 -12.02 11.90 19.84
N ALA A 152 -10.88 12.23 20.47
CA ALA A 152 -10.31 13.58 20.42
C ALA A 152 -9.85 14.02 19.02
N SER A 153 -9.65 13.07 18.09
CA SER A 153 -9.34 13.33 16.69
C SER A 153 -10.50 13.96 15.91
N ARG A 154 -11.73 13.87 16.42
CA ARG A 154 -12.95 14.42 15.80
C ARG A 154 -13.08 15.91 16.12
N THR A 155 -13.07 16.72 15.06
CA THR A 155 -13.10 18.20 15.14
C THR A 155 -14.42 18.79 14.66
N GLU A 156 -15.37 17.95 14.24
CA GLU A 156 -16.68 18.34 13.75
C GLU A 156 -17.50 19.05 14.86
N ALA A 157 -18.57 19.74 14.48
CA ALA A 157 -19.47 20.36 15.47
C ALA A 157 -20.10 19.30 16.39
N VAL A 158 -20.15 19.58 17.68
CA VAL A 158 -20.82 18.71 18.66
C VAL A 158 -22.32 18.73 18.38
N SER A 159 -22.93 17.56 18.35
CA SER A 159 -24.35 17.40 18.07
C SER A 159 -24.92 16.29 18.96
N LEU A 160 -26.18 16.43 19.36
CA LEU A 160 -26.95 15.42 20.07
C LEU A 160 -27.75 14.51 19.13
N ASP A 161 -27.77 14.83 17.82
CA ASP A 161 -28.43 14.00 16.83
C ASP A 161 -27.73 12.63 16.70
N ALA A 162 -28.53 11.56 16.71
CA ALA A 162 -28.03 10.19 16.74
C ALA A 162 -27.17 9.84 15.52
N ALA A 163 -27.54 10.33 14.33
CA ALA A 163 -26.77 10.07 13.11
C ALA A 163 -25.41 10.80 13.16
N SER A 164 -25.41 12.03 13.67
CA SER A 164 -24.20 12.83 13.88
C SER A 164 -23.26 12.20 14.91
N LEU A 165 -23.80 11.71 16.03
CA LEU A 165 -23.01 11.00 17.05
C LEU A 165 -22.38 9.72 16.52
N GLN A 166 -23.15 8.93 15.77
CA GLN A 166 -22.64 7.71 15.13
C GLN A 166 -21.54 8.02 14.11
N ALA A 167 -21.72 9.05 13.28
CA ALA A 167 -20.69 9.49 12.32
C ALA A 167 -19.41 9.98 13.01
N GLN A 168 -19.52 10.50 14.23
CA GLN A 168 -18.40 10.97 15.04
C GLN A 168 -17.83 9.87 15.96
N ASN A 169 -18.29 8.62 15.85
CA ASN A 169 -17.93 7.52 16.75
C ASN A 169 -18.12 7.86 18.24
N GLY A 170 -19.08 8.73 18.54
CA GLY A 170 -19.38 9.22 19.88
C GLY A 170 -20.68 8.66 20.45
N ALA A 171 -20.87 8.93 21.73
CA ALA A 171 -22.09 8.62 22.45
C ALA A 171 -22.52 9.83 23.28
N ALA A 172 -23.83 9.94 23.52
CA ALA A 172 -24.40 10.97 24.37
C ALA A 172 -25.29 10.36 25.45
N ALA A 173 -25.38 11.05 26.58
CA ALA A 173 -26.28 10.70 27.67
C ALA A 173 -26.74 11.99 28.35
N CYS A 174 -28.04 12.11 28.63
CA CYS A 174 -28.61 13.26 29.29
C CYS A 174 -28.83 12.99 30.78
N VAL A 175 -28.68 14.03 31.60
CA VAL A 175 -28.85 13.92 33.05
C VAL A 175 -30.27 13.47 33.41
N VAL A 176 -31.29 13.96 32.69
CA VAL A 176 -32.68 13.53 32.83
C VAL A 176 -32.90 12.02 32.64
N ASP A 177 -32.10 11.36 31.78
CA ASP A 177 -32.28 9.94 31.44
C ASP A 177 -31.58 9.01 32.44
N ALA A 178 -30.74 9.57 33.32
CA ALA A 178 -29.93 8.84 34.28
C ALA A 178 -30.52 8.84 35.71
N GLN A 179 -31.71 9.41 35.89
CA GLN A 179 -32.44 9.47 37.17
C GLN A 179 -33.33 8.24 37.40
#